data_AF-B6XSI9-F1
#
_entry.id   AF-B6XSI9-F1
#
_cell.length_a   1.000
_cell.length_b   1.000
_cell.length_c   1.000
_cell.angle_alpha   90.00
_cell.angle_beta   90.00
_cell.angle_gamma   90.00
#
_symmetry.space_group_name_H-M   'P 1'
#
loop_
_entity.id
_entity.type
_entity.pdbx_description
1 polymer ?
#
loop_
_entity_poly.entity_id
_entity_poly.type
_entity_poly.pdbx_seq_one_letter_code
_entity_poly.pdbx_strand_id
1 'polypeptide(L)'
;MPCVDYRMEMRKAWERVRSQQHLTVSHNGRIIMIEGFKKFIARGNMIDMAVGVVMGGAVTTVVNSIVNNVINPFIAMIFGKPNMDGLLAITFNNATVSFGAVLGAILNFLIIAAAVYFCILVPINKFRDVTEALLAKTKLAEERSKAEEEAIKEPEISTEEQTILLLQQIRDELAKRNA
;
A
#
# COMPACT_ATOMS: atom_id res chain seq x y z
N MET A 1 58.87 13.44 28.51
CA MET A 1 57.43 13.09 28.43
C MET A 1 56.61 14.30 28.84
N PRO A 2 56.00 15.07 27.91
CA PRO A 2 55.01 16.07 28.26
C PRO A 2 53.60 15.49 28.13
N CYS A 3 52.84 15.54 29.22
CA CYS A 3 51.40 15.29 29.20
C CYS A 3 50.72 16.41 28.40
N VAL A 4 50.23 16.09 27.21
CA VAL A 4 49.47 17.01 26.37
C VAL A 4 48.07 17.17 26.97
N ASP A 5 47.70 18.42 27.22
CA ASP A 5 46.43 18.84 27.84
C ASP A 5 45.23 18.61 26.89
N TYR A 6 44.71 17.39 26.87
CA TYR A 6 43.53 16.96 26.10
C TYR A 6 42.26 17.77 26.40
N ARG A 7 42.17 18.38 27.58
CA ARG A 7 40.97 19.13 28.02
C ARG A 7 40.81 20.43 27.23
N MET A 8 41.90 21.01 26.74
CA MET A 8 41.86 22.27 25.99
C MET A 8 41.44 22.06 24.53
N GLU A 9 41.92 20.98 23.91
CA GLU A 9 41.54 20.58 22.54
C GLU A 9 40.06 20.19 22.43
N MET A 10 39.53 19.45 23.42
CA MET A 10 38.09 19.10 23.44
C MET A 10 37.19 20.32 23.60
N ARG A 11 37.63 21.37 24.32
CA ARG A 11 36.85 22.60 24.50
C ARG A 11 36.71 23.39 23.18
N LYS A 12 37.79 23.48 22.42
CA LYS A 12 37.81 24.10 21.08
C LYS A 12 37.01 23.29 20.05
N ALA A 13 37.00 21.97 20.16
CA ALA A 13 36.16 21.10 19.33
C ALA A 13 34.67 21.30 19.62
N TRP A 14 34.29 21.39 20.91
CA TRP A 14 32.91 21.61 21.33
C TRP A 14 32.37 23.00 20.94
N GLU A 15 33.20 24.03 20.97
CA GLU A 15 32.82 25.39 20.53
C GLU A 15 32.63 25.50 19.01
N ARG A 16 33.42 24.78 18.21
CA ARG A 16 33.22 24.69 16.75
C ARG A 16 31.91 23.98 16.39
N VAL A 17 31.56 22.92 17.13
CA VAL A 17 30.29 22.19 16.94
C VAL A 17 29.09 23.03 17.37
N ARG A 18 29.19 23.77 18.48
CA ARG A 18 28.12 24.65 18.99
C ARG A 18 27.84 25.83 18.05
N SER A 19 28.87 26.37 17.39
CA SER A 19 28.75 27.47 16.42
C SER A 19 27.94 27.09 15.16
N GLN A 20 27.90 25.82 14.79
CA GLN A 20 27.17 25.32 13.61
C GLN A 20 25.68 25.05 13.87
N GLN A 21 25.20 25.11 15.11
CA GLN A 21 23.82 24.71 15.46
C GLN A 21 22.78 25.85 15.46
N HIS A 22 23.15 27.08 15.10
CA HIS A 22 22.27 28.24 15.29
C HIS A 22 21.68 28.89 14.02
N LEU A 23 21.56 28.16 12.90
CA LEU A 23 20.76 28.63 11.76
C LEU A 23 19.91 27.52 11.15
N THR A 24 18.68 27.39 11.65
CA THR A 24 17.42 27.41 10.85
C THR A 24 16.25 26.84 11.66
N VAL A 25 15.84 27.54 12.72
CA VAL A 25 14.43 27.49 13.14
C VAL A 25 13.67 28.38 12.16
N SER A 26 13.26 27.79 11.03
CA SER A 26 12.48 28.46 9.99
C SER A 26 11.11 28.84 10.54
N HIS A 27 10.93 30.13 10.79
CA HIS A 27 9.76 30.74 11.40
C HIS A 27 8.63 31.00 10.37
N ASN A 28 8.34 30.05 9.49
CA ASN A 28 7.30 30.19 8.46
C ASN A 28 6.23 29.10 8.53
N GLY A 29 5.74 28.80 9.74
CA GLY A 29 4.98 27.59 10.10
C GLY A 29 3.59 27.36 9.44
N ARG A 30 3.06 28.27 8.61
CA ARG A 30 1.70 28.11 8.03
C ARG A 30 1.66 27.44 6.65
N ILE A 31 2.70 27.55 5.83
CA ILE A 31 2.72 26.95 4.48
C ILE A 31 3.38 25.55 4.49
N ILE A 32 4.41 25.37 5.33
CA ILE A 32 5.24 24.15 5.38
C ILE A 32 4.44 22.89 5.79
N MET A 33 3.46 23.04 6.68
CA MET A 33 2.67 21.90 7.18
C MET A 33 1.69 21.36 6.12
N ILE A 34 1.05 22.25 5.36
CA ILE A 34 0.09 21.86 4.31
C ILE A 34 0.84 21.24 3.11
N GLU A 35 2.01 21.78 2.76
CA GLU A 35 2.87 21.17 1.74
C GLU A 35 3.43 19.82 2.20
N GLY A 36 3.81 19.70 3.48
CA GLY A 36 4.22 18.44 4.09
C GLY A 36 3.11 17.38 4.06
N PHE A 37 1.87 17.78 4.37
CA PHE A 37 0.70 16.90 4.28
C PHE A 37 0.40 16.50 2.82
N LYS A 38 0.42 17.44 1.88
CA LYS A 38 0.27 17.15 0.45
C LYS A 38 1.34 16.17 -0.05
N LYS A 39 2.61 16.37 0.33
CA LYS A 39 3.73 15.48 -0.02
C LYS A 39 3.62 14.09 0.62
N PHE A 40 2.95 13.99 1.76
CA PHE A 40 2.69 12.72 2.44
C PHE A 40 1.56 11.93 1.78
N ILE A 41 0.44 12.60 1.47
CA ILE A 41 -0.69 12.01 0.75
C ILE A 41 -0.29 11.63 -0.68
N ALA A 42 0.50 12.48 -1.37
CA ALA A 42 1.01 12.22 -2.71
C ALA A 42 1.94 11.01 -2.83
N ARG A 43 2.34 10.39 -1.72
CA ARG A 43 3.11 9.14 -1.72
C ARG A 43 2.29 7.92 -2.18
N GLY A 44 0.99 8.08 -2.47
CA GLY A 44 0.09 7.07 -3.07
C GLY A 44 -0.36 5.99 -2.09
N ASN A 45 0.60 5.34 -1.42
CA ASN A 45 0.36 4.23 -0.49
C ASN A 45 -0.63 4.56 0.65
N MET A 46 -0.70 5.82 1.10
CA MET A 46 -1.67 6.22 2.12
C MET A 46 -3.08 6.40 1.56
N ILE A 47 -3.21 6.93 0.34
CA ILE A 47 -4.50 7.20 -0.29
C ILE A 47 -5.24 5.89 -0.52
N ASP A 48 -4.55 4.89 -1.07
CA ASP A 48 -5.16 3.60 -1.41
C ASP A 48 -5.65 2.87 -0.15
N MET A 49 -4.86 2.92 0.93
CA MET A 49 -5.26 2.37 2.23
C MET A 49 -6.44 3.14 2.84
N ALA A 50 -6.43 4.48 2.75
CA ALA A 50 -7.52 5.30 3.27
C ALA A 50 -8.84 5.05 2.54
N VAL A 51 -8.80 4.98 1.21
CA VAL A 51 -9.98 4.65 0.39
C VAL A 51 -10.47 3.24 0.71
N GLY A 52 -9.56 2.27 0.87
CA GLY A 52 -9.90 0.90 1.27
C GLY A 52 -10.67 0.82 2.60
N VAL A 53 -10.23 1.56 3.62
CA VAL A 53 -10.90 1.59 4.94
C VAL A 53 -12.27 2.25 4.87
N VAL A 54 -12.39 3.39 4.17
CA VAL A 54 -13.67 4.11 4.05
C VAL A 54 -14.69 3.29 3.26
N MET A 55 -14.29 2.70 2.14
CA MET A 55 -15.17 1.86 1.32
C MET A 55 -15.54 0.56 2.05
N GLY A 56 -14.58 -0.07 2.76
CA GLY A 56 -14.85 -1.25 3.59
C GLY A 56 -15.87 -0.99 4.70
N GLY A 57 -15.79 0.18 5.34
CA GLY A 57 -16.78 0.62 6.33
C GLY A 57 -18.18 0.78 5.73
N ALA A 58 -18.29 1.45 4.58
CA ALA A 58 -19.57 1.68 3.92
C ALA A 58 -20.28 0.37 3.50
N VAL A 59 -19.55 -0.58 2.92
CA VAL A 59 -20.11 -1.90 2.54
C VAL A 59 -20.61 -2.64 3.77
N THR A 60 -19.84 -2.62 4.86
CA THR A 60 -20.22 -3.25 6.13
C THR A 60 -21.50 -2.66 6.69
N THR A 61 -21.69 -1.34 6.60
CA THR A 61 -22.94 -0.67 7.02
C THR A 61 -24.15 -1.11 6.19
N VAL A 62 -24.00 -1.21 4.86
CA VAL A 62 -25.09 -1.66 3.97
C VAL A 62 -25.50 -3.10 4.30
N VAL A 63 -24.53 -4.01 4.44
CA VAL A 63 -24.83 -5.41 4.77
C VAL A 63 -25.45 -5.53 6.17
N ASN A 64 -24.92 -4.81 7.16
CA ASN A 64 -25.52 -4.76 8.50
C ASN A 64 -26.97 -4.26 8.48
N SER A 65 -27.29 -3.27 7.65
CA SER A 65 -28.66 -2.79 7.51
C SER A 65 -29.59 -3.88 6.99
N ILE A 66 -29.15 -4.67 6.00
CA ILE A 66 -29.91 -5.80 5.47
C ILE A 66 -30.09 -6.89 6.54
N VAL A 67 -29.02 -7.22 7.27
CA VAL A 67 -29.08 -8.22 8.36
C VAL A 67 -30.06 -7.76 9.44
N ASN A 68 -29.95 -6.51 9.90
CA ASN A 68 -30.76 -5.99 10.99
C ASN A 68 -32.24 -5.83 10.61
N ASN A 69 -32.53 -5.40 9.37
CA ASN A 69 -33.90 -5.10 8.95
C ASN A 69 -34.62 -6.27 8.29
N VAL A 70 -33.91 -7.26 7.77
CA VAL A 70 -34.50 -8.41 7.06
C VAL A 70 -34.23 -9.69 7.85
N ILE A 71 -32.97 -10.04 8.07
CA ILE A 71 -32.59 -11.34 8.64
C ILE A 71 -33.00 -11.46 10.12
N ASN A 72 -32.70 -10.45 10.95
CA ASN A 72 -33.05 -10.46 12.36
C ASN A 72 -34.56 -10.59 12.63
N PRO A 73 -35.47 -9.87 11.94
CA PRO A 73 -36.91 -10.08 12.13
C PRO A 73 -37.39 -11.45 11.62
N PHE A 74 -36.79 -12.03 10.58
CA PHE A 74 -37.10 -13.41 10.18
C PHE A 74 -36.72 -14.41 11.26
N ILE A 75 -35.55 -14.23 11.87
CA ILE A 75 -35.09 -15.04 13.00
C ILE A 75 -35.99 -14.81 14.21
N ALA A 76 -36.40 -13.56 14.46
CA ALA A 76 -37.32 -13.20 15.52
C ALA A 76 -38.67 -13.91 15.40
N MET A 77 -39.17 -14.06 14.17
CA MET A 77 -40.43 -14.73 13.88
C MET A 77 -40.37 -16.24 14.17
N ILE A 78 -39.24 -16.88 13.88
CA ILE A 78 -39.04 -18.32 14.10
C ILE A 78 -38.76 -18.63 15.57
N PHE A 79 -37.95 -17.79 16.23
CA PHE A 79 -37.49 -18.01 17.61
C PHE A 79 -38.26 -17.20 18.66
N GLY A 80 -39.27 -16.43 18.26
CA GLY A 80 -40.18 -15.68 19.14
C GLY A 80 -39.58 -14.47 19.85
N LYS A 81 -38.28 -14.17 19.69
CA LYS A 81 -37.62 -12.96 20.22
C LYS A 81 -36.68 -12.32 19.20
N PRO A 82 -36.75 -10.98 19.00
CA PRO A 82 -35.87 -10.25 18.08
C PRO A 82 -34.43 -10.16 18.55
N ASN A 83 -34.20 -10.24 19.86
CA ASN A 83 -32.87 -10.24 20.44
C ASN A 83 -32.61 -11.63 21.05
N MET A 84 -31.62 -12.30 20.48
CA MET A 84 -31.07 -13.55 20.99
C MET A 84 -30.45 -13.39 22.40
N ASP A 85 -30.37 -12.16 22.93
CA ASP A 85 -30.09 -11.87 24.33
C ASP A 85 -31.03 -12.59 25.32
N GLY A 86 -32.29 -12.79 24.92
CA GLY A 86 -33.32 -13.31 25.82
C GLY A 86 -33.55 -14.82 25.75
N LEU A 87 -32.79 -15.57 24.95
CA LEU A 87 -33.04 -17.01 24.71
C LEU A 87 -32.33 -17.94 25.70
N LEU A 88 -31.44 -17.42 26.54
CA LEU A 88 -30.78 -18.14 27.63
C LEU A 88 -30.19 -17.15 28.65
N ALA A 89 -30.93 -16.08 28.97
CA ALA A 89 -30.56 -15.13 30.02
C ALA A 89 -30.70 -15.82 31.38
N ILE A 90 -29.73 -16.67 31.73
CA ILE A 90 -29.64 -17.19 33.09
C ILE A 90 -28.96 -16.10 33.92
N THR A 91 -29.78 -15.29 34.59
CA THR A 91 -29.31 -14.29 35.55
C THR A 91 -28.75 -15.00 36.76
N PHE A 92 -27.43 -15.19 36.80
CA PHE A 92 -26.70 -15.47 38.03
C PHE A 92 -26.09 -14.15 38.51
N ASN A 93 -26.59 -13.64 39.64
CA ASN A 93 -25.96 -12.55 40.41
C ASN A 93 -25.61 -11.29 39.57
N ASN A 94 -26.63 -10.69 38.93
CA ASN A 94 -26.52 -9.47 38.11
C ASN A 94 -25.71 -9.58 36.79
N ALA A 95 -25.20 -10.75 36.41
CA ALA A 95 -24.57 -10.97 35.10
C ALA A 95 -25.55 -11.69 34.15
N THR A 96 -25.97 -11.02 33.08
CA THR A 96 -26.77 -11.63 32.01
C THR A 96 -25.82 -12.20 30.97
N VAL A 97 -25.59 -13.51 30.99
CA VAL A 97 -24.78 -14.18 29.96
C VAL A 97 -25.71 -14.59 28.81
N SER A 98 -25.82 -13.70 27.84
CA SER A 98 -26.60 -13.89 26.62
C SER A 98 -25.86 -14.80 25.62
N PHE A 99 -26.00 -16.12 25.71
CA PHE A 99 -25.41 -17.02 24.71
C PHE A 99 -25.91 -16.73 23.28
N GLY A 100 -27.15 -16.26 23.17
CA GLY A 100 -27.71 -15.93 21.87
C GLY A 100 -27.15 -14.63 21.26
N ALA A 101 -26.67 -13.67 22.05
CA ALA A 101 -25.98 -12.49 21.48
C ALA A 101 -24.70 -12.88 20.75
N VAL A 102 -23.96 -13.85 21.29
CA VAL A 102 -22.77 -14.41 20.67
C VAL A 102 -23.14 -15.15 19.38
N LEU A 103 -24.19 -15.98 19.40
CA LEU A 103 -24.66 -16.68 18.20
C LEU A 103 -25.14 -15.71 17.11
N GLY A 104 -25.83 -14.63 17.49
CA GLY A 104 -26.25 -13.57 16.58
C GLY A 104 -25.07 -12.81 15.97
N ALA A 105 -24.03 -12.52 16.77
CA ALA A 105 -22.82 -11.88 16.27
C ALA A 105 -22.06 -12.78 15.29
N ILE A 106 -21.96 -14.09 15.56
CA ILE A 106 -21.36 -15.07 14.66
C ILE A 106 -22.16 -15.15 13.34
N LEU A 107 -23.49 -15.20 13.42
CA LEU A 107 -24.34 -15.24 12.24
C LEU A 107 -24.19 -13.97 11.40
N ASN A 108 -24.18 -12.79 12.03
CA ASN A 108 -23.98 -11.52 11.34
C ASN A 108 -22.60 -11.49 10.65
N PHE A 109 -21.54 -11.88 11.35
CA PHE A 109 -20.20 -12.00 10.77
C PHE A 109 -20.18 -12.92 9.54
N LEU A 110 -20.83 -14.08 9.63
CA LEU A 110 -20.89 -15.04 8.53
C LEU A 110 -21.64 -14.48 7.32
N ILE A 111 -22.72 -13.74 7.53
CA ILE A 111 -23.48 -13.10 6.44
C ILE A 111 -22.65 -11.99 5.78
N ILE A 112 -21.98 -11.14 6.55
CA ILE A 112 -21.11 -10.09 5.99
C ILE A 112 -19.98 -10.72 5.18
N ALA A 113 -19.31 -11.73 5.72
CA ALA A 113 -18.25 -12.44 5.03
C ALA A 113 -18.75 -13.07 3.72
N ALA A 114 -19.92 -13.72 3.73
CA ALA A 114 -20.52 -14.31 2.54
C ALA A 114 -20.91 -13.25 1.49
N ALA A 115 -21.52 -12.14 1.91
CA ALA A 115 -21.92 -11.04 1.03
C ALA A 115 -20.71 -10.37 0.37
N VAL A 116 -19.65 -10.09 1.14
CA VAL A 116 -18.40 -9.52 0.63
C VAL A 116 -17.70 -10.52 -0.31
N TYR A 117 -17.65 -11.81 0.05
CA TYR A 117 -17.08 -12.84 -0.80
C TYR A 117 -17.79 -12.91 -2.17
N PHE A 118 -19.13 -12.96 -2.16
CA PHE A 118 -19.92 -13.09 -3.38
C PHE A 118 -19.93 -11.81 -4.23
N CYS A 119 -20.11 -10.64 -3.63
CA CYS A 119 -20.22 -9.38 -4.36
C CYS A 119 -18.88 -8.79 -4.79
N ILE A 120 -17.79 -9.04 -4.06
CA ILE A 120 -16.48 -8.41 -4.33
C ILE A 120 -15.47 -9.45 -4.78
N LEU A 121 -15.31 -10.55 -4.05
CA LEU A 121 -14.23 -11.50 -4.31
C LEU A 121 -14.44 -12.32 -5.59
N VAL A 122 -15.65 -12.86 -5.81
CA VAL A 122 -15.98 -13.63 -7.03
C VAL A 122 -15.81 -12.81 -8.32
N PRO A 123 -16.34 -11.58 -8.45
CA PRO A 123 -16.11 -10.79 -9.65
C PRO A 123 -14.64 -10.38 -9.79
N ILE A 124 -13.95 -10.00 -8.71
CA ILE A 124 -12.52 -9.67 -8.77
C ILE A 124 -11.71 -10.88 -9.25
N ASN A 125 -11.98 -12.08 -8.74
CA ASN A 125 -11.28 -13.30 -9.18
C ASN A 125 -11.52 -13.55 -10.67
N LYS A 126 -12.76 -13.38 -11.14
CA LYS A 126 -13.12 -13.52 -12.56
C LYS A 126 -12.48 -12.44 -13.45
N PHE A 127 -12.41 -11.19 -12.99
CA PHE A 127 -11.78 -10.11 -13.74
C PHE A 127 -10.26 -10.22 -13.74
N ARG A 128 -9.64 -10.76 -12.69
CA ARG A 128 -8.21 -11.06 -12.66
C ARG A 128 -7.84 -12.07 -13.75
N ASP A 129 -8.59 -13.15 -13.90
CA ASP A 129 -8.33 -14.16 -14.93
C ASP A 129 -8.39 -13.55 -16.36
N VAL A 130 -9.36 -12.67 -16.59
CA VAL A 130 -9.50 -11.95 -17.87
C VAL A 130 -8.39 -10.92 -18.04
N THR A 131 -8.01 -10.21 -16.98
CA THR A 131 -6.94 -9.21 -17.00
C THR A 131 -5.58 -9.88 -17.21
N GLU A 132 -5.30 -11.02 -16.59
CA GLU A 132 -4.08 -11.81 -16.79
C GLU A 132 -4.02 -12.37 -18.22
N ALA A 133 -5.16 -12.82 -18.78
CA ALA A 133 -5.24 -13.23 -20.18
C ALA A 133 -5.10 -12.06 -21.17
N LEU A 134 -5.63 -10.88 -20.85
CA LEU A 134 -5.47 -9.67 -21.65
C LEU A 134 -4.05 -9.12 -21.54
N LEU A 135 -3.46 -9.06 -20.35
CA LEU A 135 -2.07 -8.66 -20.14
C LEU A 135 -1.10 -9.64 -20.80
N ALA A 136 -1.36 -10.95 -20.80
CA ALA A 136 -0.57 -11.91 -21.56
C ALA A 136 -0.68 -11.65 -23.07
N LYS A 137 -1.89 -11.39 -23.59
CA LYS A 137 -2.10 -11.05 -25.00
C LYS A 137 -1.51 -9.68 -25.36
N THR A 138 -1.55 -8.71 -24.47
CA THR A 138 -0.97 -7.37 -24.67
C THR A 138 0.54 -7.42 -24.58
N LYS A 139 1.14 -8.25 -23.71
CA LYS A 139 2.58 -8.49 -23.68
C LYS A 139 3.05 -9.21 -24.94
N LEU A 140 2.31 -10.22 -25.40
CA LEU A 140 2.60 -10.90 -26.67
C LEU A 140 2.36 -9.97 -27.88
N ALA A 141 1.36 -9.09 -27.83
CA ALA A 141 1.11 -8.09 -28.85
C ALA A 141 2.09 -6.91 -28.79
N GLU A 142 2.61 -6.55 -27.61
CA GLU A 142 3.70 -5.59 -27.40
C GLU A 142 5.03 -6.19 -27.83
N GLU A 143 5.28 -7.48 -27.60
CA GLU A 143 6.44 -8.21 -28.09
C GLU A 143 6.37 -8.36 -29.61
N ARG A 144 5.18 -8.61 -30.17
CA ARG A 144 4.97 -8.67 -31.62
C ARG A 144 5.02 -7.30 -32.26
N SER A 145 4.48 -6.27 -31.62
CA SER A 145 4.54 -4.89 -32.12
C SER A 145 5.93 -4.30 -31.91
N LYS A 146 6.68 -4.67 -30.85
CA LYS A 146 8.10 -4.35 -30.74
C LYS A 146 8.91 -5.10 -31.77
N ALA A 147 8.66 -6.39 -32.03
CA ALA A 147 9.35 -7.13 -33.09
C ALA A 147 9.00 -6.60 -34.50
N GLU A 148 7.78 -6.10 -34.71
CA GLU A 148 7.34 -5.54 -35.99
C GLU A 148 7.72 -4.04 -36.13
N GLU A 149 7.86 -3.31 -35.02
CA GLU A 149 8.38 -1.95 -34.96
C GLU A 149 9.92 -1.92 -34.97
N GLU A 150 10.60 -2.95 -34.44
CA GLU A 150 12.04 -3.23 -34.59
C GLU A 150 12.33 -3.70 -36.02
N ALA A 151 11.46 -4.48 -36.66
CA ALA A 151 11.61 -4.85 -38.08
C ALA A 151 11.38 -3.68 -39.06
N ILE A 152 10.72 -2.60 -38.64
CA ILE A 152 10.55 -1.36 -39.41
C ILE A 152 11.56 -0.28 -38.98
N LYS A 153 12.24 -0.47 -37.84
CA LYS A 153 13.32 0.39 -37.32
C LYS A 153 14.61 -0.42 -37.12
N GLU A 154 15.23 -0.88 -38.19
CA GLU A 154 16.69 -1.03 -38.20
C GLU A 154 17.22 -0.49 -39.53
N PRO A 155 18.18 0.45 -39.48
CA PRO A 155 19.34 0.34 -38.61
C PRO A 155 19.51 1.54 -37.66
N GLU A 156 19.20 1.36 -36.38
CA GLU A 156 19.97 2.04 -35.32
C GLU A 156 20.73 0.96 -34.56
N ILE A 157 21.92 0.67 -35.11
CA ILE A 157 23.00 -0.06 -34.46
C ILE A 157 23.13 0.47 -33.04
N SER A 158 22.77 -0.39 -32.09
CA SER A 158 22.68 -0.07 -30.67
C SER A 158 23.92 0.72 -30.23
N THR A 159 23.72 1.73 -29.41
CA THR A 159 24.78 2.53 -28.78
C THR A 159 25.88 1.67 -28.13
N GLU A 160 25.58 0.41 -27.82
CA GLU A 160 26.52 -0.58 -27.33
C GLU A 160 27.47 -1.10 -28.42
N GLU A 161 26.98 -1.43 -29.61
CA GLU A 161 27.83 -1.82 -30.75
C GLU A 161 28.74 -0.67 -31.20
N GLN A 162 28.23 0.57 -31.19
CA GLN A 162 29.04 1.77 -31.49
C GLN A 162 30.12 2.00 -30.43
N THR A 163 29.80 1.78 -29.16
CA THR A 163 30.78 1.90 -28.07
C THR A 163 31.84 0.80 -28.18
N ILE A 164 31.45 -0.44 -28.49
CA ILE A 164 32.39 -1.55 -28.63
C ILE A 164 33.32 -1.33 -29.84
N LEU A 165 32.80 -0.85 -30.99
CA LEU A 165 33.62 -0.52 -32.17
C LEU A 165 34.58 0.65 -31.91
N LEU A 166 34.11 1.71 -31.23
CA LEU A 166 34.97 2.84 -30.85
C LEU A 166 36.08 2.41 -29.87
N LEU A 167 35.76 1.55 -28.91
CA LEU A 167 36.76 1.01 -27.97
C LEU A 167 37.80 0.14 -28.68
N GLN A 168 37.41 -0.63 -29.70
CA GLN A 168 38.37 -1.39 -30.50
C GLN A 168 39.31 -0.48 -31.31
N GLN A 169 38.79 0.58 -31.94
CA GLN A 169 39.60 1.55 -32.69
C GLN A 169 40.61 2.30 -31.81
N ILE A 170 40.21 2.72 -30.61
CA ILE A 170 41.12 3.42 -29.67
C ILE A 170 42.30 2.51 -29.30
N ARG A 171 42.06 1.23 -29.05
CA ARG A 171 43.11 0.27 -28.71
C ARG A 171 44.12 0.11 -29.85
N ASP A 172 43.65 0.02 -31.09
CA ASP A 172 44.52 -0.19 -32.25
C ASP A 172 45.37 1.07 -32.55
N GLU A 173 44.80 2.26 -32.39
CA GLU A 173 45.53 3.54 -32.48
C GLU A 173 46.58 3.69 -31.38
N LEU A 174 46.29 3.26 -30.14
CA LEU A 174 47.27 3.25 -29.06
C LEU A 174 48.39 2.24 -29.29
N ALA A 175 48.08 1.05 -29.82
CA ALA A 175 49.09 0.05 -30.18
C ALA A 175 50.04 0.57 -31.27
N LYS A 176 49.51 1.34 -32.23
CA LYS A 176 50.28 1.96 -33.32
C LYS A 176 51.14 3.14 -32.88
N ARG A 177 50.77 3.88 -31.82
CA ARG A 177 51.59 4.96 -31.24
C ARG A 177 52.68 4.48 -30.29
N ASN A 178 52.49 3.31 -29.66
CA ASN A 178 53.44 2.71 -28.72
C ASN A 178 54.39 1.69 -29.38
N ALA A 179 54.28 1.47 -30.69
CA ALA A 179 55.20 0.70 -31.52
C ALA A 179 56.11 1.67 -32.30
#